data_AF-A0A9D2D3K3-F1
#
_entry.id   AF-A0A9D2D3K3-F1
#
_cell.length_a   1.000
_cell.length_b   1.000
_cell.length_c   1.000
_cell.angle_alpha   90.00
_cell.angle_beta   90.00
_cell.angle_gamma   90.00
#
_symmetry.space_group_name_H-M   'P 1'
#
loop_
_entity.id
_entity.type
_entity.pdbx_description
1 polymer ?
#
loop_
_entity_poly.entity_id
_entity_poly.type
_entity_poly.pdbx_seq_one_letter_code
_entity_poly.pdbx_strand_id
1 'polypeptide(L)'
;MEEVRYMISDAANLLHVESHVLRYWEEELELEVPRNEMGHRYYTEENIRQFEQIRKLKEEGYQLKAIKMLVHNKNTDAAEKGEVVPKKHKVPQPHGTPTPSLENGMSKLEQFQILMTRIVREAIAENNHELGKEIGTQVGEKVIKEMNYLMREQEEQEEERYRKLDEAIRSRQRRNRRQKKERRSRMKKEDKSKAVRLETKESTAG
;
A
#
# COMPACT_ATOMS: atom_id res chain seq x y z
N MET A 1 -8.44 -16.85 37.01
CA MET A 1 -7.13 -17.12 36.36
C MET A 1 -6.73 -15.84 35.65
N GLU A 2 -5.50 -15.38 35.82
CA GLU A 2 -4.99 -14.22 35.08
C GLU A 2 -5.09 -14.51 33.58
N GLU A 3 -5.80 -13.66 32.86
CA GLU A 3 -5.91 -13.75 31.41
C GLU A 3 -4.57 -13.30 30.84
N VAL A 4 -3.71 -14.25 30.44
CA VAL A 4 -2.38 -13.93 29.91
C VAL A 4 -2.55 -13.23 28.57
N ARG A 5 -2.04 -11.99 28.51
CA ARG A 5 -2.11 -11.12 27.33
C ARG A 5 -0.71 -10.95 26.75
N TYR A 6 -0.59 -11.18 25.45
CA TYR A 6 0.65 -11.03 24.70
C TYR A 6 0.58 -9.76 23.86
N MET A 7 1.63 -8.94 23.90
CA MET A 7 1.74 -7.83 22.96
C MET A 7 2.15 -8.35 21.60
N ILE A 8 2.01 -7.55 20.54
CA ILE A 8 2.34 -7.98 19.17
C ILE A 8 3.77 -8.51 19.02
N SER A 9 4.72 -7.93 19.75
CA SER A 9 6.12 -8.39 19.75
C SER A 9 6.25 -9.77 20.41
N ASP A 10 5.54 -10.01 21.52
CA ASP A 10 5.58 -11.28 22.24
C ASP A 10 4.88 -12.39 21.44
N ALA A 11 3.72 -12.07 20.84
CA ALA A 11 2.99 -12.98 19.96
C ALA A 11 3.81 -13.37 18.73
N ALA A 12 4.49 -12.40 18.10
CA ALA A 12 5.39 -12.63 16.97
C ALA A 12 6.53 -13.59 17.34
N ASN A 13 7.15 -13.37 18.51
CA ASN A 13 8.23 -14.23 19.00
C ASN A 13 7.75 -15.65 19.29
N LEU A 14 6.58 -15.83 19.92
CA LEU A 14 6.00 -17.16 20.20
C LEU A 14 5.67 -17.94 18.93
N LEU A 15 5.16 -17.24 17.91
CA LEU A 15 4.75 -17.84 16.65
C LEU A 15 5.90 -17.95 15.63
N HIS A 16 7.10 -17.49 16.00
CA HIS A 16 8.29 -17.42 15.13
C HIS A 16 8.01 -16.75 13.78
N VAL A 17 7.25 -15.66 13.80
CA VAL A 17 6.92 -14.85 12.62
C VAL A 17 7.23 -13.39 12.92
N GLU A 18 7.46 -12.58 11.89
CA GLU A 18 7.67 -11.16 12.12
C GLU A 18 6.38 -10.45 12.54
N SER A 19 6.51 -9.41 13.37
CA SER A 19 5.36 -8.64 13.87
C SER A 19 4.50 -8.04 12.75
N HIS A 20 5.11 -7.67 11.62
CA HIS A 20 4.40 -7.16 10.45
C HIS A 20 3.59 -8.26 9.72
N VAL A 21 4.05 -9.52 9.78
CA VAL A 21 3.33 -10.67 9.20
C VAL A 21 2.07 -10.97 10.00
N LEU A 22 2.11 -10.86 11.33
CA LEU A 22 0.91 -10.99 12.16
C LEU A 22 -0.13 -9.90 11.87
N ARG A 23 0.31 -8.65 11.65
CA ARG A 23 -0.60 -7.57 11.22
C ARG A 23 -1.22 -7.88 9.87
N TYR A 24 -0.40 -8.36 8.94
CA TYR A 24 -0.88 -8.74 7.62
C TYR A 24 -1.90 -9.87 7.68
N TRP A 25 -1.68 -10.89 8.53
CA TRP A 25 -2.65 -11.97 8.72
C TRP A 25 -3.92 -11.50 9.42
N GLU A 26 -3.82 -10.63 10.43
CA GLU A 26 -4.98 -9.99 11.07
C GLU A 26 -5.85 -9.26 10.04
N GLU A 27 -5.24 -8.44 9.18
CA GLU A 27 -5.95 -7.66 8.16
C GLU A 27 -6.52 -8.54 7.04
N GLU A 28 -5.74 -9.46 6.48
CA GLU A 28 -6.17 -10.29 5.35
C GLU A 28 -7.23 -11.31 5.76
N LEU A 29 -7.13 -11.84 6.98
CA LEU A 29 -8.09 -12.80 7.51
C LEU A 29 -9.23 -12.13 8.28
N GLU A 30 -9.26 -10.80 8.44
CA GLU A 30 -10.28 -10.05 9.20
C GLU A 30 -10.50 -10.61 10.63
N LEU A 31 -9.40 -10.93 11.32
CA LEU A 31 -9.49 -11.46 12.69
C LEU A 31 -9.80 -10.33 13.69
N GLU A 32 -10.78 -10.56 14.55
CA GLU A 32 -11.11 -9.63 15.63
C GLU A 32 -10.04 -9.67 16.73
N VAL A 33 -9.03 -8.79 16.61
CA VAL A 33 -7.98 -8.64 17.63
C VAL A 33 -8.37 -7.55 18.63
N PRO A 34 -8.51 -7.87 19.93
CA PRO A 34 -8.83 -6.89 20.96
C PRO A 34 -7.77 -5.78 21.06
N ARG A 35 -8.25 -4.56 21.38
CA ARG A 35 -7.40 -3.41 21.66
C ARG A 35 -7.56 -3.02 23.12
N ASN A 36 -6.47 -2.64 23.77
CA ASN A 36 -6.52 -2.09 25.12
C ASN A 36 -6.98 -0.62 25.11
N GLU A 37 -7.11 -0.02 26.29
CA GLU A 37 -7.53 1.38 26.46
C GLU A 37 -6.60 2.39 25.76
N MET A 38 -5.35 2.01 25.49
CA MET A 38 -4.35 2.81 24.78
C MET A 38 -4.38 2.58 23.25
N GLY A 39 -5.29 1.75 22.75
CA GLY A 39 -5.42 1.42 21.32
C GLY A 39 -4.37 0.43 20.80
N HIS A 40 -3.54 -0.16 21.67
CA HIS A 40 -2.58 -1.20 21.31
C HIS A 40 -3.26 -2.57 21.27
N ARG A 41 -2.92 -3.35 20.23
CA ARG A 41 -3.37 -4.73 20.07
C ARG A 41 -2.77 -5.62 21.14
N TYR A 42 -3.61 -6.45 21.75
CA TYR A 42 -3.16 -7.52 22.62
C TYR A 42 -3.79 -8.84 22.18
N TYR A 43 -3.02 -9.91 22.27
CA TYR A 43 -3.41 -11.24 21.86
C TYR A 43 -3.64 -12.10 23.11
N THR A 44 -4.80 -12.74 23.18
CA THR A 44 -5.08 -13.76 24.20
C THR A 44 -4.48 -15.09 23.78
N GLU A 45 -4.41 -16.05 24.69
CA GLU A 45 -3.95 -17.42 24.37
C GLU A 45 -4.74 -18.06 23.22
N GLU A 46 -6.05 -17.79 23.14
CA GLU A 46 -6.91 -18.25 22.04
C GLU A 46 -6.47 -17.70 20.69
N ASN A 47 -6.17 -16.40 20.64
CA ASN A 47 -5.63 -15.76 19.43
C ASN A 47 -4.31 -16.40 19.01
N ILE A 48 -3.41 -16.70 19.96
CA ILE A 48 -2.14 -17.36 19.65
C ILE A 48 -2.37 -18.73 19.02
N ARG A 49 -3.28 -19.54 19.57
CA ARG A 49 -3.62 -20.86 18.99
C ARG A 49 -4.23 -20.73 17.59
N GLN A 50 -5.06 -19.72 17.37
CA GLN A 50 -5.65 -19.44 16.06
C GLN A 50 -4.57 -19.09 15.03
N PHE A 51 -3.64 -18.19 15.39
CA PHE A 51 -2.51 -17.85 14.53
C PHE A 51 -1.55 -19.02 14.29
N GLU A 52 -1.38 -19.93 15.26
CA GLU A 52 -0.60 -21.15 15.08
C GLU A 52 -1.24 -22.07 14.04
N GLN A 53 -2.57 -22.21 14.07
CA GLN A 53 -3.29 -22.98 13.06
C GLN A 53 -3.20 -22.35 11.67
N ILE A 54 -3.31 -21.02 11.59
CA ILE A 54 -3.13 -20.25 10.34
C ILE A 54 -1.72 -20.49 9.78
N ARG A 55 -0.70 -20.47 10.64
CA ARG A 55 0.67 -20.74 10.25
C ARG A 55 0.83 -22.15 9.67
N LYS A 56 0.29 -23.19 10.33
CA LYS A 56 0.33 -24.58 9.81
C LYS A 56 -0.32 -24.70 8.44
N LEU A 57 -1.50 -24.11 8.27
CA LEU A 57 -2.18 -24.08 6.96
C LEU A 57 -1.36 -23.30 5.91
N LYS A 58 -0.68 -22.24 6.31
CA LYS A 58 0.19 -21.49 5.40
C LYS A 58 1.42 -22.32 4.97
N GLU A 59 2.01 -23.08 5.89
CA GLU A 59 3.12 -24.01 5.61
C GLU A 59 2.70 -25.18 4.71
N GLU A 60 1.45 -25.65 4.84
CA GLU A 60 0.82 -26.65 3.96
C GLU A 60 0.49 -26.10 2.55
N GLY A 61 0.70 -24.80 2.32
CA GLY A 61 0.53 -24.16 1.02
C GLY A 61 -0.86 -23.56 0.77
N TYR A 62 -1.71 -23.47 1.79
CA TYR A 62 -3.01 -22.81 1.64
C TYR A 62 -2.84 -21.29 1.49
N GLN A 63 -3.63 -20.71 0.58
CA GLN A 63 -3.70 -19.25 0.43
C GLN A 63 -4.52 -18.64 1.57
N LEU A 64 -4.21 -17.39 1.95
CA LEU A 64 -4.89 -16.69 3.06
C LEU A 64 -6.40 -16.60 2.85
N LYS A 65 -6.88 -16.40 1.61
CA LYS A 65 -8.31 -16.39 1.29
C LYS A 65 -9.02 -17.72 1.58
N ALA A 66 -8.34 -18.86 1.31
CA ALA A 66 -8.87 -20.18 1.64
C ALA A 66 -8.88 -20.42 3.16
N ILE A 67 -7.82 -19.99 3.84
CA ILE A 67 -7.72 -20.04 5.31
C ILE A 67 -8.82 -19.17 5.93
N LYS A 68 -9.07 -17.97 5.39
CA LYS A 68 -10.13 -17.06 5.83
C LYS A 68 -11.49 -17.75 5.81
N MET A 69 -11.84 -18.38 4.69
CA MET A 69 -13.09 -19.14 4.56
C MET A 69 -13.17 -20.26 5.60
N LEU A 70 -12.09 -20.99 5.85
CA LEU A 70 -12.06 -22.06 6.85
C LEU A 70 -12.20 -21.54 8.30
N VAL A 71 -11.56 -20.42 8.60
CA VAL A 71 -11.56 -19.80 9.94
C VAL A 71 -12.93 -19.18 10.24
N HIS A 72 -13.57 -18.55 9.25
CA HIS A 72 -14.89 -17.93 9.41
C HIS A 72 -16.02 -18.96 9.43
N ASN A 73 -15.90 -20.04 8.63
CA ASN A 73 -16.92 -21.10 8.60
C ASN A 73 -16.96 -21.94 9.89
N LYS A 74 -15.91 -21.92 10.73
CA LYS A 74 -15.94 -22.57 12.06
C LYS A 74 -16.74 -21.79 13.11
N ASN A 75 -17.04 -20.51 12.87
CA ASN A 75 -17.85 -19.67 13.76
C ASN A 75 -19.32 -19.56 13.34
N THR A 76 -19.70 -20.12 12.19
CA THR A 76 -21.06 -20.04 11.64
C THR A 76 -21.80 -21.38 11.71
N ASP A 77 -21.86 -21.98 12.89
CA ASP A 77 -22.87 -23.00 13.21
C ASP A 77 -24.21 -22.34 13.58
N ALA A 78 -24.84 -21.61 12.64
CA ALA A 78 -26.29 -21.33 12.66
C ALA A 78 -26.73 -20.55 11.41
N ALA A 79 -27.82 -21.03 10.81
CA ALA A 79 -28.74 -20.33 9.90
C ALA A 79 -28.42 -20.30 8.38
N GLU A 80 -28.89 -21.37 7.73
CA GLU A 80 -29.75 -21.38 6.53
C GLU A 80 -29.40 -20.59 5.25
N LYS A 81 -29.38 -21.38 4.16
CA LYS A 81 -29.97 -21.11 2.83
C LYS A 81 -29.34 -19.99 1.99
N GLY A 82 -28.28 -20.37 1.30
CA GLY A 82 -27.92 -19.83 -0.01
C GLY A 82 -27.94 -20.94 -1.05
N GLU A 83 -29.13 -21.26 -1.56
CA GLU A 83 -29.34 -22.14 -2.70
C GLU A 83 -28.66 -21.52 -3.94
N VAL A 84 -27.41 -21.87 -4.20
CA VAL A 84 -26.78 -21.63 -5.51
C VAL A 84 -27.32 -22.65 -6.49
N VAL A 85 -28.49 -22.32 -7.05
CA VAL A 85 -29.07 -22.94 -8.23
C VAL A 85 -27.98 -23.10 -9.30
N PRO A 86 -27.66 -24.31 -9.77
CA PRO A 86 -26.73 -24.46 -10.87
C PRO A 86 -27.46 -23.98 -12.13
N LYS A 87 -27.00 -22.86 -12.70
CA LYS A 87 -27.40 -22.44 -14.05
C LYS A 87 -27.06 -23.58 -15.01
N LYS A 88 -28.10 -24.23 -15.54
CA LYS A 88 -28.01 -25.19 -16.64
C LYS A 88 -27.30 -24.56 -17.83
N HIS A 89 -26.07 -24.95 -18.10
CA HIS A 89 -25.46 -24.85 -19.42
C HIS A 89 -24.84 -26.20 -19.79
N LYS A 90 -25.01 -26.56 -21.06
CA LYS A 90 -24.93 -27.88 -21.67
C LYS A 90 -23.74 -28.73 -21.22
N VAL A 91 -24.06 -29.97 -20.86
CA VAL A 91 -23.14 -31.12 -20.86
C VAL A 91 -22.60 -31.30 -22.29
N PRO A 92 -21.29 -31.24 -22.55
CA PRO A 92 -20.72 -31.90 -23.70
C PRO A 92 -20.61 -33.39 -23.35
N GLN A 93 -21.28 -34.25 -24.12
CA GLN A 93 -21.04 -35.69 -24.09
C GLN A 93 -19.54 -35.97 -24.37
N PRO A 94 -18.93 -36.96 -23.72
CA PRO A 94 -17.55 -37.33 -23.98
C PRO A 94 -17.49 -38.09 -25.31
N HIS A 95 -17.17 -37.39 -26.39
CA HIS A 95 -16.68 -38.04 -27.60
C HIS A 95 -15.26 -38.52 -27.35
N GLY A 96 -15.08 -39.83 -27.39
CA GLY A 96 -13.86 -40.51 -26.99
C GLY A 96 -12.66 -40.25 -27.90
N THR A 97 -11.47 -40.47 -27.33
CA THR A 97 -10.22 -41.01 -27.92
C THR A 97 -9.13 -40.95 -26.85
N PRO A 98 -8.12 -41.84 -26.89
CA PRO A 98 -7.93 -42.86 -25.88
C PRO A 98 -6.99 -42.45 -24.74
N THR A 99 -7.32 -42.93 -23.55
CA THR A 99 -6.39 -43.18 -22.45
C THR A 99 -5.13 -43.89 -22.95
N PRO A 100 -3.91 -43.45 -22.59
CA PRO A 100 -2.82 -44.39 -22.44
C PRO A 100 -3.14 -45.25 -21.22
N SER A 101 -3.32 -46.53 -21.49
CA SER A 101 -3.51 -47.62 -20.54
C SER A 101 -2.47 -47.53 -19.43
N LEU A 102 -2.90 -47.16 -18.23
CA LEU A 102 -2.24 -47.55 -17.00
C LEU A 102 -3.13 -48.64 -16.40
N GLU A 103 -2.84 -49.89 -16.77
CA GLU A 103 -3.27 -51.02 -15.96
C GLU A 103 -2.70 -50.85 -14.56
N ASN A 104 -3.58 -50.92 -13.54
CA ASN A 104 -3.38 -51.70 -12.31
C ASN A 104 -4.49 -51.38 -11.28
N GLY A 105 -5.39 -52.34 -11.04
CA GLY A 105 -6.00 -52.60 -9.73
C GLY A 105 -6.93 -51.57 -9.06
N MET A 106 -7.07 -50.35 -9.58
CA MET A 106 -7.81 -49.29 -8.87
C MET A 106 -9.33 -49.42 -9.01
N SER A 107 -10.00 -49.27 -7.87
CA SER A 107 -11.44 -49.23 -7.73
C SER A 107 -12.06 -48.11 -8.57
N LYS A 108 -13.28 -48.30 -9.06
CA LYS A 108 -14.05 -47.26 -9.77
C LYS A 108 -14.25 -46.00 -8.92
N LEU A 109 -14.23 -46.16 -7.59
CA LEU A 109 -14.24 -45.06 -6.62
C LEU A 109 -12.91 -44.29 -6.59
N GLU A 110 -11.77 -44.99 -6.70
CA GLU A 110 -10.44 -44.35 -6.79
C GLU A 110 -10.28 -43.61 -8.11
N GLN A 111 -10.72 -44.19 -9.22
CA GLN A 111 -10.74 -43.52 -10.52
C GLN A 111 -11.60 -42.24 -10.47
N PHE A 112 -12.76 -42.32 -9.82
CA PHE A 112 -13.62 -41.16 -9.61
C PHE A 112 -12.95 -40.11 -8.70
N GLN A 113 -12.31 -40.53 -7.60
CA GLN A 113 -11.58 -39.61 -6.72
C GLN A 113 -10.42 -38.92 -7.43
N ILE A 114 -9.66 -39.62 -8.28
CA ILE A 114 -8.58 -39.02 -9.08
C ILE A 114 -9.14 -37.96 -10.02
N LEU A 115 -10.24 -38.29 -10.72
CA LEU A 115 -10.88 -37.36 -11.64
C LEU A 115 -11.42 -36.12 -10.92
N MET A 116 -12.10 -36.31 -9.80
CA MET A 116 -12.61 -35.21 -8.97
C MET A 116 -11.49 -34.34 -8.42
N THR A 117 -10.40 -34.95 -7.93
CA THR A 117 -9.24 -34.21 -7.43
C THR A 117 -8.62 -33.36 -8.54
N ARG A 118 -8.54 -33.88 -9.77
CA ARG A 118 -8.04 -33.13 -10.91
C ARG A 118 -8.96 -31.98 -11.30
N ILE A 119 -10.26 -32.22 -11.40
CA ILE A 119 -11.26 -31.18 -11.76
C ILE A 119 -11.26 -30.06 -10.71
N VAL A 120 -11.26 -30.41 -9.43
CA VAL A 120 -11.21 -29.43 -8.34
C VAL A 120 -9.90 -28.65 -8.36
N ARG A 121 -8.76 -29.32 -8.61
CA ARG A 121 -7.46 -28.66 -8.72
C ARG A 121 -7.41 -27.70 -9.92
N GLU A 122 -7.89 -28.11 -11.10
CA GLU A 122 -7.96 -27.24 -12.28
C GLU A 122 -8.89 -26.05 -12.04
N ALA A 123 -10.07 -26.26 -11.47
CA ALA A 123 -11.01 -25.18 -11.15
C ALA A 123 -10.45 -24.18 -10.13
N ILE A 124 -9.75 -24.64 -9.09
CA ILE A 124 -9.11 -23.76 -8.10
C ILE A 124 -7.93 -23.00 -8.73
N ALA A 125 -7.13 -23.68 -9.56
CA ALA A 125 -5.99 -23.05 -10.24
C ALA A 125 -6.45 -21.93 -11.18
N GLU A 126 -7.49 -22.15 -11.98
CA GLU A 126 -8.08 -21.14 -12.86
C GLU A 126 -8.66 -19.97 -12.07
N ASN A 127 -9.41 -20.24 -11.00
CA ASN A 127 -9.98 -19.20 -10.15
C ASN A 127 -8.88 -18.33 -9.52
N ASN A 128 -7.85 -18.94 -8.96
CA ASN A 128 -6.73 -18.21 -8.36
C ASN A 128 -5.94 -17.41 -9.40
N HIS A 129 -5.80 -17.91 -10.63
CA HIS A 129 -5.15 -17.19 -11.72
C HIS A 129 -5.95 -15.94 -12.11
N GLU A 130 -7.27 -16.09 -12.32
CA GLU A 130 -8.15 -14.98 -12.70
C GLU A 130 -8.24 -13.94 -11.56
N LEU A 131 -8.38 -14.40 -10.32
CA LEU A 131 -8.40 -13.54 -9.14
C LEU A 131 -7.08 -12.79 -8.96
N GLY A 132 -5.95 -13.46 -9.13
CA GLY A 132 -4.62 -12.83 -9.04
C GLY A 132 -4.43 -11.76 -10.12
N LYS A 133 -4.98 -11.98 -11.31
CA LYS A 133 -4.96 -11.00 -12.41
C LYS A 133 -5.84 -9.79 -12.10
N GLU A 134 -7.07 -10.00 -11.64
CA GLU A 134 -7.99 -8.91 -11.31
C GLU A 134 -7.50 -8.06 -10.12
N ILE A 135 -6.99 -8.70 -9.06
CA ILE A 135 -6.39 -7.99 -7.93
C ILE A 135 -5.13 -7.25 -8.39
N GLY A 136 -4.29 -7.91 -9.19
CA GLY A 136 -3.06 -7.33 -9.73
C GLY A 136 -3.33 -6.07 -10.56
N THR A 137 -4.37 -6.07 -11.40
CA THR A 137 -4.75 -4.91 -12.19
C THR A 137 -5.35 -3.80 -11.32
N GLN A 138 -6.30 -4.10 -10.43
CA GLN A 138 -6.95 -3.09 -9.60
C GLN A 138 -5.97 -2.40 -8.63
N VAL A 139 -5.15 -3.19 -7.94
CA VAL A 139 -4.16 -2.66 -7.00
C VAL A 139 -3.04 -1.94 -7.77
N GLY A 140 -2.58 -2.52 -8.88
CA GLY A 140 -1.58 -1.89 -9.74
C GLY A 140 -2.02 -0.52 -10.25
N GLU A 141 -3.23 -0.41 -10.78
CA GLU A 141 -3.79 0.85 -11.27
C GLU A 141 -3.93 1.89 -10.15
N LYS A 142 -4.41 1.48 -8.98
CA LYS A 142 -4.57 2.39 -7.83
C LYS A 142 -3.22 2.91 -7.33
N VAL A 143 -2.22 2.03 -7.18
CA VAL A 143 -0.87 2.41 -6.74
C VAL A 143 -0.20 3.32 -7.76
N ILE A 144 -0.29 3.01 -9.05
CA ILE A 144 0.27 3.86 -10.12
C ILE A 144 -0.37 5.24 -10.10
N LYS A 145 -1.69 5.31 -9.91
CA LYS A 145 -2.42 6.58 -9.84
C LYS A 145 -1.98 7.43 -8.64
N GLU A 146 -1.89 6.82 -7.46
CA GLU A 146 -1.41 7.51 -6.25
C GLU A 146 0.05 7.94 -6.38
N MET A 147 0.94 7.10 -6.92
CA MET A 147 2.33 7.48 -7.16
C MET A 147 2.44 8.66 -8.14
N ASN A 148 1.68 8.64 -9.23
CA ASN A 148 1.66 9.75 -10.19
C ASN A 148 1.13 11.04 -9.55
N TYR A 149 0.11 10.94 -8.69
CA TYR A 149 -0.42 12.08 -7.97
C TYR A 149 0.63 12.67 -7.01
N LEU A 150 1.26 11.84 -6.18
CA LEU A 150 2.30 12.25 -5.24
C LEU A 150 3.53 12.83 -5.94
N MET A 151 3.95 12.24 -7.06
CA MET A 151 5.06 12.75 -7.87
C MET A 151 4.76 14.16 -8.38
N ARG A 152 3.56 14.36 -8.90
CA ARG A 152 3.12 15.67 -9.38
C ARG A 152 3.02 16.69 -8.26
N GLU A 153 2.51 16.30 -7.10
CA GLU A 153 2.43 17.18 -5.93
C GLU A 153 3.83 17.57 -5.44
N GLN A 154 4.79 16.64 -5.42
CA GLN A 154 6.19 16.96 -5.11
C GLN A 154 6.81 17.91 -6.14
N GLU A 155 6.62 17.66 -7.44
CA GLU A 155 7.13 18.56 -8.50
C GLU A 155 6.55 19.97 -8.37
N GLU A 156 5.24 20.11 -8.12
CA GLU A 156 4.58 21.41 -7.92
C GLU A 156 5.13 22.14 -6.68
N GLN A 157 5.34 21.43 -5.56
CA GLN A 157 5.94 22.01 -4.35
C GLN A 157 7.40 22.44 -4.57
N GLU A 158 8.17 21.63 -5.30
CA GLU A 158 9.55 21.98 -5.67
C GLU A 158 9.58 23.19 -6.59
N GLU A 159 8.72 23.24 -7.61
CA GLU A 159 8.62 24.36 -8.53
C GLU A 159 8.24 25.64 -7.79
N GLU A 160 7.31 25.58 -6.83
CA GLU A 160 6.98 26.72 -5.98
C GLU A 160 8.17 27.19 -5.15
N ARG A 161 8.91 26.25 -4.56
CA ARG A 161 10.10 26.56 -3.76
C ARG A 161 11.16 27.24 -4.62
N TYR A 162 11.40 26.74 -5.83
CA TYR A 162 12.31 27.36 -6.79
C TYR A 162 11.79 28.72 -7.24
N ARG A 163 10.50 28.88 -7.52
CA ARG A 163 9.88 30.17 -7.88
C ARG A 163 10.07 31.21 -6.79
N LYS A 164 9.83 30.85 -5.52
CA LYS A 164 10.04 31.74 -4.35
C LYS A 164 11.51 32.15 -4.22
N LEU A 165 12.43 31.20 -4.42
CA LEU A 165 13.87 31.48 -4.42
C LEU A 165 14.25 32.46 -5.55
N ASP A 166 13.76 32.23 -6.76
CA ASP A 166 14.05 33.04 -7.94
C ASP A 166 13.52 34.47 -7.78
N GLU A 167 12.31 34.61 -7.23
CA GLU A 167 11.71 35.89 -6.88
C GLU A 167 12.51 36.64 -5.81
N ALA A 168 12.99 35.94 -4.77
CA ALA A 168 13.85 36.51 -3.75
C ALA A 168 15.18 37.03 -4.32
N ILE A 169 15.79 36.27 -5.24
CA ILE A 169 17.01 36.69 -5.95
C ILE A 169 16.74 37.94 -6.79
N ARG A 170 15.67 37.94 -7.60
CA ARG A 170 15.29 39.08 -8.45
C ARG A 170 14.97 40.32 -7.62
N SER A 171 14.26 40.19 -6.50
CA SER A 171 13.93 41.30 -5.61
C SER A 171 15.20 41.91 -4.99
N ARG A 172 16.14 41.08 -4.53
CA ARG A 172 17.44 41.52 -4.01
C ARG A 172 18.27 42.23 -5.08
N GLN A 173 18.34 41.69 -6.29
CA GLN A 173 19.03 42.33 -7.42
C GLN A 173 18.41 43.69 -7.77
N ARG A 174 17.08 43.80 -7.81
CA ARG A 174 16.37 45.07 -8.03
C ARG A 174 16.66 46.08 -6.93
N ARG A 175 16.64 45.67 -5.65
CA ARG A 175 16.97 46.53 -4.50
C ARG A 175 18.41 47.05 -4.59
N ASN A 176 19.37 46.17 -4.88
CA ASN A 176 20.77 46.55 -5.05
C ASN A 176 20.98 47.54 -6.22
N ARG A 177 20.30 47.32 -7.36
CA ARG A 177 20.34 48.25 -8.50
C ARG A 177 19.74 49.62 -8.14
N ARG A 178 18.62 49.67 -7.41
CA ARG A 178 18.01 50.93 -6.93
C ARG A 178 18.94 51.67 -5.97
N GLN A 179 19.46 51.01 -4.96
CA GLN A 179 20.42 51.60 -4.02
C GLN A 179 21.67 52.13 -4.72
N LYS A 180 22.22 51.40 -5.70
CA LYS A 180 23.37 51.87 -6.49
C LYS A 180 23.04 53.13 -7.30
N LYS A 181 21.84 53.22 -7.89
CA LYS A 181 21.37 54.42 -8.60
C LYS A 181 21.19 55.60 -7.65
N GLU A 182 20.60 55.39 -6.47
CA GLU A 182 20.42 56.42 -5.44
C GLU A 182 21.75 56.94 -4.89
N ARG A 183 22.71 56.05 -4.60
CA ARG A 183 24.06 56.47 -4.17
C ARG A 183 24.74 57.33 -5.25
N ARG A 184 24.64 56.94 -6.52
CA ARG A 184 25.16 57.73 -7.65
C ARG A 184 24.47 59.09 -7.79
N SER A 185 23.15 59.18 -7.60
CA SER A 185 22.44 60.46 -7.70
C SER A 185 22.73 61.37 -6.51
N ARG A 186 22.91 60.83 -5.30
CA ARG A 186 23.34 61.58 -4.11
C ARG A 186 24.74 62.17 -4.30
N MET A 187 25.72 61.36 -4.73
CA MET A 187 27.08 61.86 -5.03
C MET A 187 27.05 63.00 -6.05
N LYS A 188 26.31 62.86 -7.17
CA LYS A 188 26.17 63.94 -8.16
C LYS A 188 25.55 65.23 -7.60
N LYS A 189 24.60 65.13 -6.67
CA LYS A 189 24.00 66.31 -6.00
C LYS A 189 24.99 66.97 -5.05
N GLU A 190 25.74 66.17 -4.27
CA GLU A 190 26.79 66.67 -3.39
C GLU A 190 27.89 67.37 -4.18
N ASP A 191 28.38 66.78 -5.28
CA ASP A 191 29.40 67.38 -6.14
C ASP A 191 28.93 68.72 -6.74
N LYS A 192 27.68 68.77 -7.25
CA LYS A 192 27.07 70.03 -7.72
C LYS A 192 26.97 71.08 -6.61
N SER A 193 26.54 70.70 -5.41
CA SER A 193 26.41 71.63 -4.28
C SER A 193 27.77 72.18 -3.82
N LYS A 194 28.83 71.36 -3.86
CA LYS A 194 30.20 71.79 -3.56
C LYS A 194 30.72 72.78 -4.61
N ALA A 195 30.47 72.52 -5.89
CA ALA A 195 30.85 73.43 -6.98
C ALA A 195 30.20 74.82 -6.84
N VAL A 196 28.88 74.87 -6.60
CA VAL A 196 28.16 76.14 -6.36
C VAL A 196 28.71 76.89 -5.14
N ARG A 197 29.09 76.16 -4.07
CA ARG A 197 29.67 76.76 -2.87
C ARG A 197 31.10 77.27 -3.08
N LEU A 198 31.84 76.73 -4.04
CA LEU A 198 33.16 77.23 -4.43
C LEU A 198 33.03 78.51 -5.26
N GLU A 199 32.17 78.50 -6.29
CA GLU A 199 31.91 79.68 -7.13
C GLU A 199 31.41 80.89 -6.33
N THR A 200 30.50 80.67 -5.39
CA THR A 200 29.98 81.75 -4.51
C THR A 200 31.04 82.33 -3.57
N LYS A 201 32.01 81.51 -3.13
CA LYS A 201 33.12 81.99 -2.30
C LYS A 201 34.12 82.83 -3.11
N GLU A 202 34.38 82.45 -4.35
CA GLU A 202 35.27 83.21 -5.25
C GLU A 202 34.66 84.55 -5.65
N SER A 203 33.33 84.63 -5.88
CA SER A 203 32.66 85.90 -6.20
C SER A 203 32.48 86.87 -5.03
N THR A 204 32.63 86.43 -3.78
CA THR A 204 32.47 87.30 -2.58
C THR A 204 33.82 87.82 -2.06
N ALA A 205 34.94 87.32 -2.59
CA ALA A 205 36.30 87.65 -2.15
C ALA A 205 37.06 88.61 -3.09
N GLY A 206 36.45 89.00 -4.22
CA GLY A 206 36.96 90.02 -5.15
C GLY A 206 36.11 91.27 -5.11
#